data_AF-A0A3B3RG81-F1
#
_entry.id   AF-A0A3B3RG81-F1
#
_cell.length_a   1.000
_cell.length_b   1.000
_cell.length_c   1.000
_cell.angle_alpha   90.00
_cell.angle_beta   90.00
_cell.angle_gamma   90.00
#
_symmetry.space_group_name_H-M   'P 1'
#
loop_
_entity.id
_entity.type
_entity.pdbx_description
1 polymer ?
#
loop_
_entity_poly.entity_id
_entity_poly.type
_entity_poly.pdbx_seq_one_letter_code
_entity_poly.pdbx_strand_id
1 'polypeptide(L)'
;MITGRWIPCLIGHCGLTLPPHFCSLLENGELPDPADWAVADVVDYFKAAGFEEQAAAFKDQEIDGKSLLLMTRNDVLTGLSIKLGPALKIYEYHVKPLQTQHLKNNVS
;
A
#
# COMPACT_ATOMS: atom_id res chain seq x y z
N MET A 1 -1.10 26.09 7.03
CA MET A 1 -0.09 25.03 6.96
C MET A 1 -0.75 23.75 7.47
N ILE A 2 -1.28 22.93 6.57
CA ILE A 2 -1.98 21.69 6.94
C ILE A 2 -0.96 20.60 7.25
N THR A 3 -0.88 20.17 8.50
CA THR A 3 -0.16 18.96 8.89
C THR A 3 -1.08 17.78 8.59
N GLY A 4 -0.73 17.02 7.55
CA GLY A 4 -1.47 15.82 7.14
C GLY A 4 -1.41 14.75 8.21
N ARG A 5 -2.46 14.67 9.03
CA ARG A 5 -2.73 13.53 9.89
C ARG A 5 -3.57 12.55 9.07
N TRP A 6 -2.99 11.40 8.77
CA TRP A 6 -3.71 10.26 8.22
C TRP A 6 -4.75 9.85 9.27
N ILE A 7 -6.02 10.15 8.98
CA ILE A 7 -7.13 9.79 9.84
C ILE A 7 -7.37 8.29 9.61
N PRO A 8 -7.30 7.44 10.65
CA PRO A 8 -7.77 6.07 10.54
C PRO A 8 -9.26 6.14 10.25
N CYS A 9 -9.67 5.42 9.20
CA CYS A 9 -11.02 5.36 8.66
C CYS A 9 -12.12 5.49 9.73
N LEU A 10 -12.63 6.70 9.96
CA LEU A 10 -13.87 6.93 10.67
C LEU A 10 -14.93 7.19 9.62
N ILE A 11 -15.58 6.10 9.21
CA ILE A 11 -16.98 6.03 8.77
C ILE A 11 -17.39 7.12 7.77
N GLY A 12 -17.36 6.75 6.48
CA GLY A 12 -18.23 7.35 5.47
C GLY A 12 -17.68 8.56 4.72
N HIS A 13 -17.57 8.40 3.40
CA HIS A 13 -17.25 9.39 2.37
C HIS A 13 -15.78 9.71 2.13
N CYS A 14 -15.14 8.85 1.32
CA CYS A 14 -14.31 9.28 0.19
C CYS A 14 -14.01 8.07 -0.71
N GLY A 15 -14.80 7.87 -1.77
CA GLY A 15 -14.41 7.29 -3.07
C GLY A 15 -13.75 5.90 -3.21
N LEU A 16 -13.35 5.19 -2.16
CA LEU A 16 -12.65 3.92 -2.31
C LEU A 16 -13.65 2.76 -2.30
N THR A 17 -14.05 2.27 -3.47
CA THR A 17 -14.59 0.90 -3.55
C THR A 17 -13.42 -0.03 -3.28
N LEU A 18 -13.36 -0.59 -2.07
CA LEU A 18 -12.39 -1.64 -1.77
C LEU A 18 -12.64 -2.81 -2.74
N PRO A 19 -11.60 -3.37 -3.38
CA PRO A 19 -11.77 -4.53 -4.24
C PRO A 19 -12.41 -5.68 -3.42
N PRO A 20 -13.22 -6.53 -4.06
CA PRO A 20 -14.01 -7.54 -3.37
C PRO A 20 -13.17 -8.47 -2.49
N HIS A 21 -11.90 -8.70 -2.84
CA HIS A 21 -10.96 -9.47 -2.03
C HIS A 21 -10.62 -8.77 -0.69
N PHE A 22 -10.43 -7.45 -0.69
CA PHE A 22 -10.16 -6.69 0.53
C PHE A 22 -11.39 -6.53 1.43
N CYS A 23 -12.60 -6.61 0.85
CA CYS A 23 -13.84 -6.67 1.63
C CYS A 23 -13.94 -7.97 2.45
N SER A 24 -13.34 -9.06 1.98
CA SER A 24 -13.21 -10.33 2.71
C SER A 24 -11.99 -10.42 3.65
N LEU A 25 -10.99 -9.55 3.50
CA LEU A 25 -9.76 -9.55 4.33
C LEU A 25 -9.85 -8.67 5.58
N LEU A 26 -10.89 -7.84 5.70
CA LEU A 26 -11.18 -7.05 6.90
C LEU A 26 -11.77 -7.94 8.01
N GLU A 27 -10.95 -8.75 8.67
CA GLU A 27 -11.36 -9.38 9.92
C GLU A 27 -11.25 -8.32 11.03
N ASN A 28 -12.38 -7.93 11.62
CA ASN A 28 -12.51 -6.92 12.69
C ASN A 28 -12.27 -5.45 12.31
N GLY A 29 -12.22 -5.12 11.02
CA GLY A 29 -12.07 -3.73 10.55
C GLY A 29 -10.61 -3.26 10.40
N GLU A 30 -9.64 -4.17 10.51
CA GLU A 30 -8.24 -3.92 10.17
C GLU A 30 -7.81 -4.74 8.95
N LEU A 31 -6.90 -4.17 8.16
CA LEU A 31 -6.27 -4.89 7.06
C LEU A 31 -5.31 -5.97 7.61
N PRO A 32 -5.18 -7.12 6.94
CA PRO A 32 -4.21 -8.13 7.34
C PRO A 32 -2.79 -7.55 7.27
N ASP A 33 -1.89 -8.09 8.08
CA ASP A 33 -0.50 -7.63 8.10
C ASP A 33 0.08 -7.68 6.67
N PRO A 34 0.72 -6.61 6.18
CA PRO A 34 1.28 -6.59 4.84
C PRO A 34 2.30 -7.70 4.57
N ALA A 35 2.90 -8.33 5.59
CA ALA A 35 3.79 -9.47 5.40
C ALA A 35 3.10 -10.73 4.85
N ASP A 36 1.77 -10.81 4.97
CA ASP A 36 0.96 -11.93 4.45
C ASP A 36 0.36 -11.66 3.07
N TRP A 37 0.55 -10.46 2.52
CA TRP A 37 -0.02 -10.09 1.22
C TRP A 37 0.66 -10.84 0.08
N ALA A 38 -0.14 -11.45 -0.79
CA ALA A 38 0.33 -11.94 -2.07
C ALA A 38 0.50 -10.78 -3.06
N VAL A 39 1.11 -11.06 -4.23
CA VAL A 39 1.24 -10.07 -5.31
C VAL A 39 -0.12 -9.47 -5.70
N ALA A 40 -1.17 -10.30 -5.73
CA ALA A 40 -2.52 -9.83 -6.03
C ALA A 40 -3.04 -8.80 -5.02
N ASP A 41 -2.77 -9.00 -3.73
CA ASP A 41 -3.20 -8.08 -2.67
C ASP A 41 -2.46 -6.74 -2.76
N VAL A 42 -1.16 -6.75 -3.07
CA VAL A 42 -0.37 -5.53 -3.31
C VAL A 42 -0.95 -4.74 -4.48
N VAL A 43 -1.25 -5.42 -5.60
CA VAL A 43 -1.83 -4.80 -6.79
C VAL A 43 -3.19 -4.19 -6.49
N ASP A 44 -4.06 -4.95 -5.83
CA ASP A 44 -5.42 -4.52 -5.49
C ASP A 44 -5.41 -3.36 -4.50
N TYR A 45 -4.50 -3.36 -3.53
CA TYR A 45 -4.30 -2.24 -2.61
C TYR A 45 -3.93 -0.95 -3.36
N PHE A 46 -2.96 -1.00 -4.27
CA PHE A 46 -2.54 0.19 -5.00
C PHE A 46 -3.59 0.67 -6.02
N LYS A 47 -4.35 -0.24 -6.63
CA LYS A 47 -5.54 0.15 -7.43
C LYS A 47 -6.57 0.87 -6.57
N ALA A 48 -6.92 0.31 -5.41
CA ALA A 48 -7.86 0.90 -4.48
C ALA A 48 -7.39 2.27 -4.01
N ALA A 49 -6.09 2.45 -3.76
CA ALA A 49 -5.48 3.71 -3.39
C ALA A 49 -5.44 4.77 -4.52
N GLY A 50 -5.93 4.46 -5.72
CA GLY A 50 -5.99 5.39 -6.86
C GLY A 50 -4.75 5.35 -7.76
N PHE A 51 -3.90 4.33 -7.64
CA PHE A 51 -2.69 4.13 -8.45
C PHE A 51 -2.86 2.98 -9.45
N GLU A 52 -4.02 2.90 -10.11
CA GLU A 52 -4.34 1.78 -11.01
C GLU A 52 -3.32 1.60 -12.15
N GLU A 53 -2.85 2.70 -12.75
CA GLU A 53 -1.81 2.66 -13.80
C GLU A 53 -0.48 2.11 -13.26
N GLN A 54 -0.13 2.42 -12.01
CA GLN A 54 1.15 2.01 -11.42
C GLN A 54 1.09 0.62 -10.80
N ALA A 55 -0.09 0.13 -10.42
CA ALA A 55 -0.28 -1.19 -9.84
C ALA A 55 0.23 -2.32 -10.76
N ALA A 56 0.18 -2.13 -12.09
CA ALA A 56 0.75 -3.07 -13.05
C ALA A 56 2.25 -3.31 -12.83
N ALA A 57 3.02 -2.28 -12.48
CA ALA A 57 4.47 -2.43 -12.24
C ALA A 57 4.77 -3.34 -11.04
N PHE A 58 3.96 -3.27 -9.98
CA PHE A 58 4.08 -4.20 -8.84
C PHE A 58 3.77 -5.64 -9.25
N LYS A 59 2.79 -5.83 -10.14
CA LYS A 59 2.47 -7.15 -10.70
C LYS A 59 3.61 -7.69 -11.55
N ASP A 60 4.12 -6.89 -12.48
CA ASP A 60 5.13 -7.30 -13.46
C ASP A 60 6.48 -7.63 -12.81
N GLN A 61 6.79 -6.97 -11.69
CA GLN A 61 7.97 -7.23 -10.88
C GLN A 61 7.73 -8.29 -9.79
N GLU A 62 6.53 -8.90 -9.76
CA GLU A 62 6.14 -9.93 -8.79
C GLU A 62 6.32 -9.49 -7.33
N ILE A 63 6.01 -8.23 -7.03
CA ILE A 63 6.16 -7.67 -5.69
C ILE A 63 5.04 -8.20 -4.78
N ASP A 64 5.41 -9.12 -3.90
CA ASP A 64 4.58 -9.55 -2.77
C ASP A 64 4.73 -8.62 -1.56
N GLY A 65 3.95 -8.88 -0.51
CA GLY A 65 3.93 -8.09 0.71
C GLY A 65 5.28 -8.01 1.42
N LYS A 66 6.00 -9.12 1.50
CA LYS A 66 7.34 -9.17 2.12
C LYS A 66 8.34 -8.34 1.34
N SER A 67 8.34 -8.47 0.02
CA SER A 67 9.19 -7.67 -0.86
C SER A 67 8.85 -6.19 -0.74
N LEU A 68 7.56 -5.83 -0.72
CA LEU A 68 7.07 -4.48 -0.53
C LEU A 68 7.60 -3.86 0.77
N LEU A 69 7.56 -4.61 1.87
CA LEU A 69 8.06 -4.18 3.18
C LEU A 69 9.58 -3.97 3.20
N LEU A 70 10.33 -4.59 2.30
CA LEU A 70 11.78 -4.42 2.18
C LEU A 70 12.20 -3.37 1.14
N MET A 71 11.27 -2.89 0.32
CA MET A 71 11.58 -1.89 -0.71
C MET A 71 12.15 -0.62 -0.09
N THR A 72 13.28 -0.19 -0.63
CA THR A 72 13.88 1.11 -0.32
C THR A 72 13.24 2.20 -1.15
N ARG A 73 13.49 3.47 -0.78
CA ARG A 73 13.11 4.62 -1.59
C ARG A 73 13.61 4.48 -3.03
N ASN A 74 14.85 4.00 -3.23
CA ASN A 74 15.43 3.92 -4.55
C ASN A 74 14.72 2.87 -5.43
N ASP A 75 14.32 1.75 -4.84
CA ASP A 75 13.62 0.67 -5.56
C ASP A 75 12.29 1.16 -6.12
N VAL A 76 11.54 1.95 -5.35
CA VAL A 76 10.26 2.52 -5.81
C VAL A 76 10.48 3.61 -6.86
N LEU A 77 11.47 4.48 -6.67
CA LEU A 77 11.70 5.62 -7.57
C LEU A 77 12.33 5.23 -8.92
N THR A 78 13.07 4.12 -8.96
CA THR A 78 13.86 3.74 -10.15
C THR A 78 13.61 2.31 -10.62
N GLY A 79 13.31 1.36 -9.72
CA GLY A 79 13.17 -0.05 -10.05
C GLY A 79 11.82 -0.42 -10.69
N LEU A 80 10.74 0.30 -10.37
CA LEU A 80 9.40 -0.02 -10.88
C LEU A 80 9.04 0.63 -12.23
N SER A 81 9.96 1.38 -12.85
CA SER A 81 9.68 2.14 -14.10
C SER A 81 8.44 3.06 -14.03
N ILE A 82 8.12 3.57 -12.83
CA ILE A 82 7.02 4.51 -12.58
C ILE A 82 7.52 5.95 -12.74
N LYS A 83 6.67 6.87 -13.23
CA LYS A 83 6.98 8.31 -13.29
C LYS A 83 7.30 8.84 -11.88
N LEU A 84 8.29 9.74 -11.79
CA LEU A 84 8.80 10.26 -10.51
C LEU A 84 7.72 10.79 -9.55
N GLY A 85 6.75 11.56 -10.07
CA GLY A 85 5.68 12.14 -9.26
C GLY A 85 4.84 11.08 -8.51
N PRO A 86 4.19 10.15 -9.22
CA PRO A 86 3.50 9.00 -8.61
C PRO A 86 4.41 8.16 -7.70
N ALA A 87 5.65 7.87 -8.11
CA ALA A 87 6.58 7.04 -7.33
C ALA A 87 6.90 7.67 -5.95
N LEU A 88 7.10 8.98 -5.89
CA LEU A 88 7.28 9.71 -4.62
C LEU A 88 6.06 9.58 -3.70
N LYS A 89 4.84 9.71 -4.26
CA LYS A 89 3.60 9.57 -3.48
C LYS A 89 3.44 8.15 -2.94
N ILE A 90 3.67 7.15 -3.78
CA ILE A 90 3.60 5.73 -3.41
C ILE A 90 4.56 5.44 -2.24
N TYR A 91 5.81 5.88 -2.33
CA TYR A 91 6.77 5.62 -1.27
C TYR A 91 6.42 6.32 0.04
N GLU A 92 6.17 7.64 0.00
CA GLU A 92 5.97 8.44 1.22
C GLU A 92 4.64 8.14 1.93
N TYR A 93 3.59 7.82 1.17
CA TYR A 93 2.23 7.72 1.69
C TYR A 93 1.68 6.29 1.77
N HIS A 94 2.33 5.31 1.15
CA HIS A 94 1.88 3.92 1.22
C HIS A 94 2.97 2.98 1.72
N VAL A 95 4.11 2.87 1.03
CA VAL A 95 5.16 1.90 1.40
C VAL A 95 5.70 2.17 2.80
N LYS A 96 6.12 3.40 3.08
CA LYS A 96 6.70 3.78 4.38
C LYS A 96 5.69 3.65 5.54
N PRO A 97 4.41 4.06 5.41
CA PRO A 97 3.40 3.76 6.41
C PRO A 97 3.19 2.27 6.67
N LEU A 98 3.08 1.44 5.62
CA LEU A 98 2.92 -0.02 5.76
C LEU A 98 4.12 -0.65 6.49
N GLN A 99 5.35 -0.22 6.17
CA GLN A 99 6.56 -0.63 6.89
C GLN A 99 6.51 -0.25 8.38
N THR A 100 6.08 0.98 8.67
CA THR A 100 6.02 1.48 10.06
C THR A 100 4.96 0.73 10.87
N GLN A 101 3.82 0.40 10.26
CA GLN A 101 2.76 -0.39 10.90
C GLN A 101 3.25 -1.81 11.21
N HIS A 102 3.84 -2.50 10.24
CA HIS A 102 4.38 -3.84 10.43
C HIS A 102 5.42 -3.90 11.57
N LEU A 103 6.34 -2.94 11.62
CA LEU A 103 7.34 -2.89 12.70
C LEU A 103 6.73 -2.74 14.09
N LYS A 104 5.63 -1.98 14.24
CA LYS A 104 4.94 -1.84 15.53
C LYS A 104 4.27 -3.14 15.97
N ASN A 105 3.71 -3.89 15.03
CA ASN A 105 3.06 -5.18 15.31
C ASN A 105 4.06 -6.23 15.79
N ASN A 106 5.31 -6.21 15.30
CA ASN A 106 6.35 -7.18 15.67
C ASN A 106 7.11 -6.86 16.97
N VAL A 107 6.92 -5.66 17.54
CA VAL A 107 7.60 -5.23 18.77
C VAL A 107 6.66 -5.29 19.99
N SER A 108 5.37 -5.61 19.77
CA SER A 108 4.34 -5.68 20.82
C SER A 108 4.13 -7.09 21.35
#